data_AF-A0A543NEV2-F1
#
_entry.id   AF-A0A543NEV2-F1
#
_cell.length_a   1.000
_cell.length_b   1.000
_cell.length_c   1.000
_cell.angle_alpha   90.00
_cell.angle_beta   90.00
_cell.angle_gamma   90.00
#
_symmetry.space_group_name_H-M   'P 1'
#
loop_
_entity.id
_entity.type
_entity.pdbx_description
1 polymer ?
#
loop_
_entity_poly.entity_id
_entity_poly.type
_entity_poly.pdbx_seq_one_letter_code
_entity_poly.pdbx_strand_id
1 'polypeptide(L)' 'MDAQREELVRLMEELPEEAVPAVLSNVRARLALAGSWPPPWFGTATSGDPALSEHVDDVLAEGFGR' A
#
# COMPACT_ATOMS: atom_id res chain seq x y z
N MET A 1 19.22 18.70 -6.65
CA MET A 1 18.20 18.36 -5.65
C MET A 1 16.87 18.84 -6.21
N ASP A 2 15.80 18.05 -6.04
CA ASP A 2 14.45 18.40 -6.50
C ASP A 2 13.84 19.42 -5.52
N ALA A 3 13.31 20.54 -6.02
CA ALA A 3 12.73 21.61 -5.20
C ALA A 3 11.64 21.09 -4.25
N GLN A 4 10.88 20.07 -4.68
CA GLN A 4 9.85 19.44 -3.83
C GLN A 4 10.46 18.64 -2.68
N ARG A 5 11.63 18.04 -2.90
CA ARG A 5 12.35 17.27 -1.87
C ARG A 5 13.01 18.17 -0.85
N GLU A 6 13.54 19.32 -1.27
CA GLU A 6 14.10 20.32 -0.35
C GLU A 6 13.02 20.93 0.55
N GLU A 7 11.85 21.25 -0.02
CA GLU A 7 10.71 21.75 0.76
C GLU A 7 10.25 20.74 1.83
N LEU A 8 10.18 19.46 1.48
CA LEU A 8 9.79 18.43 2.44
C LEU A 8 10.76 18.34 3.62
N VAL A 9 12.07 18.44 3.37
CA VAL A 9 13.09 18.44 4.43
C VAL A 9 12.90 19.63 5.36
N ARG A 10 12.69 20.84 4.81
CA ARG A 10 12.40 22.04 5.62
C ARG A 10 11.18 21.86 6.51
N LEU A 11 10.07 21.33 5.97
CA LEU A 11 8.86 21.08 6.76
C LEU A 11 9.06 20.05 7.87
N MET A 12 9.95 19.07 7.67
CA MET A 12 10.28 18.09 8.71
C MET A 12 11.09 18.72 9.87
N GLU A 13 12.00 19.66 9.57
CA GLU A 13 12.80 20.35 10.58
C GLU A 13 11.97 21.34 11.43
N GLU A 14 10.92 21.93 10.85
CA GLU A 14 10.01 22.85 11.54
C GLU A 14 8.86 22.15 12.29
N LEU A 15 8.80 20.81 12.22
CA LEU A 15 7.68 20.05 12.77
C LEU A 15 7.71 20.06 14.31
N PRO A 16 6.59 20.40 14.98
CA PRO A 16 6.49 20.28 16.44
C PRO A 16 6.66 18.83 16.90
N GLU A 17 7.36 18.61 18.01
CA GLU A 17 7.68 17.28 18.53
C GLU A 17 6.40 16.44 18.78
N GLU A 18 5.33 17.08 19.23
CA GLU A 18 4.02 16.45 19.45
C GLU A 18 3.37 15.93 18.14
N ALA A 19 3.71 16.50 16.99
CA ALA A 19 3.19 16.12 15.69
C ALA A 19 4.06 15.04 14.99
N VAL A 20 5.32 14.87 15.41
CA VAL A 20 6.27 13.89 14.86
C VAL A 20 5.68 12.46 14.79
N PRO A 21 5.04 11.91 15.85
CA PRO A 21 4.49 10.56 15.80
C PRO A 21 3.42 10.37 14.73
N ALA A 22 2.53 11.37 14.56
CA ALA A 22 1.45 11.32 13.58
C ALA A 22 1.98 11.41 12.14
N VAL A 23 2.95 12.30 11.88
CA VAL A 23 3.57 12.44 10.56
C VAL A 23 4.38 11.20 10.20
N LEU A 24 5.16 10.65 11.14
CA LEU A 24 5.90 9.40 10.94
C LEU A 24 4.98 8.23 10.57
N SER A 25 3.83 8.10 11.23
CA SER A 25 2.84 7.07 10.92
C SER A 25 2.35 7.18 9.46
N ASN A 26 1.99 8.39 9.03
CA ASN A 26 1.53 8.65 7.66
C ASN A 26 2.61 8.35 6.60
N VAL A 27 3.85 8.79 6.84
CA VAL A 27 4.96 8.55 5.91
C VAL A 27 5.25 7.04 5.81
N ARG A 28 5.25 6.32 6.94
CA ARG A 28 5.40 4.85 6.95
C ARG A 28 4.29 4.15 6.17
N ALA A 29 3.04 4.54 6.38
CA ALA A 29 1.91 4.00 5.62
C ALA A 29 2.06 4.25 4.11
N ARG A 30 2.48 5.46 3.72
CA ARG A 30 2.72 5.83 2.33
C ARG A 30 3.83 5.00 1.68
N LEU A 31 4.90 4.74 2.43
CA LEU A 31 6.03 3.92 1.99
C LEU A 31 5.67 2.43 1.94
N ALA A 32 4.86 1.93 2.87
CA ALA A 32 4.34 0.57 2.84
C ALA A 32 3.45 0.32 1.61
N LEU A 33 2.68 1.32 1.17
CA LEU A 33 1.92 1.25 -0.10
C LEU A 33 2.82 1.34 -1.34
N ALA A 34 4.00 1.96 -1.23
CA ALA A 34 4.96 2.06 -2.32
C ALA A 34 5.88 0.83 -2.41
N GLY A 35 6.07 0.11 -1.30
CA GLY A 35 6.94 -1.05 -1.18
C GLY A 35 6.16 -2.36 -1.19
N SER A 36 6.44 -3.20 -2.19
CA SER A 36 5.93 -4.56 -2.35
C SER A 36 4.44 -4.67 -2.68
N TRP A 37 4.15 -4.34 -3.93
CA TRP A 37 3.25 -5.19 -4.71
C TRP A 37 4.11 -6.20 -5.50
N PRO A 38 3.87 -7.51 -5.39
CA PRO A 38 2.87 -8.11 -4.50
C PRO A 38 3.36 -8.16 -3.04
N PRO A 39 2.45 -8.02 -2.06
CA PRO A 39 2.75 -8.28 -0.66
C PRO A 39 3.29 -9.71 -0.45
N PRO A 40 4.03 -10.00 0.62
CA PRO A 40 4.56 -11.35 0.89
C PRO A 40 3.49 -12.45 1.03
N TRP A 41 2.25 -12.08 1.37
CA TRP A 41 1.09 -12.97 1.45
C TRP A 41 0.33 -13.10 0.12
N PHE A 42 0.71 -12.36 -0.91
CA PHE A 42 0.07 -12.45 -2.22
C PHE A 42 0.45 -13.78 -2.90
N GLY A 43 -0.55 -14.59 -3.23
CA GLY A 43 -0.35 -15.94 -3.76
C GLY A 43 -0.18 -17.04 -2.70
N THR A 44 -0.22 -16.72 -1.40
CA THR A 44 -0.24 -17.76 -0.35
C THR A 44 -1.64 -18.33 -0.09
N ALA A 45 -2.65 -17.85 -0.81
CA ALA A 45 -3.99 -18.41 -0.78
C ALA A 45 -4.03 -19.68 -1.63
N THR A 46 -4.05 -20.85 -0.97
CA THR A 46 -4.45 -22.09 -1.60
C THR A 46 -5.97 -22.13 -1.69
N SER A 47 -6.52 -21.88 -2.89
CA SER A 47 -7.91 -22.22 -3.17
C SER A 47 -8.09 -23.72 -2.98
N GLY A 48 -9.07 -24.13 -2.16
CA GLY A 48 -9.46 -25.53 -2.02
C GLY A 48 -10.16 -26.09 -3.25
N ASP A 49 -10.47 -25.24 -4.22
CA ASP A 49 -11.12 -25.60 -5.48
C ASP A 49 -10.18 -25.35 -6.67
N PRO A 50 -9.70 -26.40 -7.36
CA PRO A 50 -8.87 -26.27 -8.55
C PRO A 50 -9.63 -25.66 -9.75
N ALA A 51 -10.96 -25.63 -9.74
CA ALA A 51 -11.77 -25.05 -10.81
C ALA A 51 -11.79 -23.52 -10.80
N LEU A 52 -11.33 -22.88 -9.70
CA LEU A 52 -11.32 -21.43 -9.58
C LEU A 52 -10.40 -20.77 -10.63
N SER A 53 -9.30 -21.42 -11.00
CA SER A 53 -8.40 -20.92 -12.05
C SER A 53 -9.01 -21.03 -13.45
N GLU A 54 -9.96 -21.94 -13.66
CA GLU A 54 -10.60 -22.19 -14.96
C GLU A 54 -11.75 -21.22 -15.21
N HIS A 55 -12.38 -20.70 -14.15
CA HIS A 55 -13.53 -19.79 -14.19
C HIS A 55 -13.16 -18.37 -13.72
N VAL A 56 -11.88 -18.00 -13.77
CA VAL A 56 -11.42 -16.67 -13.32
C VAL A 56 -12.16 -15.55 -14.02
N ASP A 57 -12.37 -15.68 -15.32
CA ASP A 57 -13.06 -14.65 -16.11
C ASP A 57 -14.53 -14.50 -15.71
N ASP A 58 -15.22 -15.60 -15.40
CA ASP A 58 -16.62 -15.58 -14.94
C ASP A 58 -16.75 -14.96 -13.54
N VAL A 59 -15.84 -15.32 -12.63
CA VAL A 59 -15.79 -14.77 -11.25
C VAL A 59 -15.44 -13.27 -11.26
N LEU A 60 -14.51 -12.85 -12.12
CA LEU A 60 -14.16 -11.44 -12.28
C LEU A 60 -15.30 -10.64 -12.95
N ALA A 61 -16.04 -11.27 -13.87
CA ALA A 61 -17.20 -10.67 -14.53
C ALA A 61 -18.40 -10.50 -13.59
N GLU A 62 -18.58 -11.42 -12.63
CA GLU A 62 -19.61 -11.33 -11.59
C GLU A 62 -19.33 -10.16 -10.61
N GLY A 63 -18.07 -9.73 -10.54
CA GLY A 63 -17.59 -8.60 -9.72
C GLY A 63 -17.43 -8.99 -8.26
N PHE A 64 -16.43 -8.40 -7.58
CA PHE A 64 -16.29 -8.56 -6.14
C PHE A 64 -17.52 -7.93 -5.48
N GLY A 65 -18.43 -8.78 -5.00
CA GLY A 65 -19.75 -8.40 -4.47
C GLY A 65 -19.70 -7.18 -3.55
N ARG A 66 -20.74 -6.35 -3.66
CA ARG A 66 -20.98 -5.11 -2.91
C ARG A 66 -20.68 -5.22 -1.41
#